data_AF-A0AAP5MRC9-F1
#
_entry.id   AF-A0AAP5MRC9-F1
#
_cell.length_a   1.000
_cell.length_b   1.000
_cell.length_c   1.000
_cell.angle_alpha   90.00
_cell.angle_beta   90.00
_cell.angle_gamma   90.00
#
_symmetry.space_group_name_H-M   'P 1'
#
loop_
_entity.id
_entity.type
_entity.pdbx_description
1 polymer ?
#
loop_
_entity_poly.entity_id
_entity_poly.type
_entity_poly.pdbx_seq_one_letter_code
_entity_poly.pdbx_strand_id
1 'polypeptide(L)'
;MQDNYITKAKHLTIDSRRLIERWKKEGKSNREIASLLGKAPQTIHTEIKRGTIRQCLGKGRFKEIYSADYAQQSYENNRKHSVKKSSLTKKLKEKILHYHNQKFSPEMMVMAKGVNVGISTIYYWIHHGKLGLSKQDLLYPRKGKSVKKQASTNFKPAGQSIAQRPEAINLRLENGHYEIDTVLLTRAKNY
;
A
#
# COMPACT_ATOMS: atom_id res chain seq x y z
N MET A 1 -0.12 -25.43 13.89
CA MET A 1 1.17 -25.05 13.29
C MET A 1 0.95 -23.72 12.60
N GLN A 2 1.69 -22.66 12.95
CA GLN A 2 1.52 -21.36 12.29
C GLN A 2 2.26 -21.41 10.95
N ASP A 3 1.49 -21.37 9.87
CA ASP A 3 1.99 -21.29 8.51
C ASP A 3 2.87 -20.05 8.37
N ASN A 4 4.17 -20.27 8.18
CA ASN A 4 5.13 -19.22 7.86
C ASN A 4 4.86 -18.72 6.43
N TYR A 5 3.82 -17.89 6.26
CA TYR A 5 3.60 -17.17 5.01
C TYR A 5 4.86 -16.36 4.68
N ILE A 6 5.49 -16.76 3.59
CA ILE A 6 6.78 -16.32 3.06
C ILE A 6 6.91 -14.78 3.19
N THR A 7 7.69 -14.33 4.17
CA THR A 7 8.02 -12.91 4.37
C THR A 7 9.25 -12.47 3.57
N LYS A 8 9.57 -13.18 2.47
CA LYS A 8 10.69 -12.82 1.57
C LYS A 8 10.47 -11.38 1.09
N ALA A 9 11.54 -10.58 1.13
CA ALA A 9 11.61 -9.17 0.71
C ALA A 9 10.79 -8.12 1.50
N LYS A 10 9.94 -8.49 2.47
CA LYS A 10 9.22 -7.50 3.29
C LYS A 10 10.13 -6.91 4.38
N HIS A 11 10.03 -5.59 4.58
CA HIS A 11 10.66 -4.88 5.70
C HIS A 11 10.17 -5.42 7.05
N LEU A 12 11.00 -5.27 8.08
CA LEU A 12 10.61 -5.55 9.46
C LEU A 12 9.51 -4.56 9.88
N THR A 13 8.45 -5.09 10.48
CA THR A 13 7.37 -4.32 11.12
C THR A 13 7.74 -4.00 12.58
N ILE A 14 7.04 -3.07 13.20
CA ILE A 14 7.22 -2.76 14.63
C ILE A 14 7.05 -4.01 15.50
N ASP A 15 6.09 -4.89 15.19
CA ASP A 15 5.86 -6.12 15.95
C ASP A 15 7.06 -7.06 15.88
N SER A 16 7.63 -7.23 14.68
CA SER A 16 8.85 -8.03 14.50
C SER A 16 10.04 -7.44 15.27
N ARG A 17 10.16 -6.10 15.35
CA ARG A 17 11.20 -5.43 16.16
C ARG A 17 11.00 -5.65 17.65
N ARG A 18 9.77 -5.57 18.14
CA ARG A 18 9.44 -5.87 19.55
C ARG A 18 9.74 -7.31 19.93
N LEU A 19 9.49 -8.26 19.02
CA LEU A 19 9.89 -9.66 19.21
C LEU A 19 11.40 -9.83 19.29
N ILE A 20 12.16 -9.15 18.42
CA ILE A 20 13.64 -9.15 18.48
C ILE A 20 14.11 -8.62 19.83
N GLU A 21 13.55 -7.52 20.32
CA GLU A 21 13.91 -6.95 21.62
C GLU A 21 13.63 -7.93 22.77
N ARG A 22 12.45 -8.55 22.79
CA ARG A 22 12.08 -9.57 23.78
C ARG A 22 13.07 -10.74 23.78
N TRP A 23 13.31 -11.35 22.62
CA TRP A 23 14.21 -12.49 22.51
C TRP A 23 15.66 -12.15 22.79
N LYS A 24 16.07 -10.89 22.60
CA LYS A 24 17.37 -10.42 23.05
C LYS A 24 17.49 -10.29 24.55
N LYS A 25 16.43 -9.90 25.26
CA LYS A 25 16.39 -9.95 26.72
C LYS A 25 16.41 -11.39 27.24
N GLU A 26 15.82 -12.33 26.50
CA GLU A 26 15.87 -13.78 26.79
C GLU A 26 17.23 -14.42 26.45
N GLY A 27 18.19 -13.69 25.85
CA GLY A 27 19.52 -14.19 25.56
C GLY A 27 19.67 -14.99 24.25
N LYS A 28 18.65 -14.99 23.37
CA LYS A 28 18.70 -15.75 22.11
C LYS A 28 19.75 -15.22 21.13
N SER A 29 20.35 -16.15 20.37
CA SER A 29 21.29 -15.83 19.31
C SER A 29 20.61 -15.15 18.12
N ASN A 30 21.36 -14.39 17.33
CA ASN A 30 20.82 -13.74 16.13
C ASN A 30 20.29 -14.75 15.10
N ARG A 31 20.89 -15.95 15.05
CA ARG A 31 20.50 -17.02 14.13
C ARG A 31 19.16 -17.63 14.52
N GLU A 32 18.94 -17.88 15.80
CA GLU A 32 17.66 -18.39 16.31
C GLU A 32 16.54 -17.38 16.08
N ILE A 33 16.78 -16.10 16.39
CA ILE A 33 15.81 -15.01 16.15
C ILE A 33 15.44 -14.94 14.65
N ALA A 34 16.43 -15.07 13.78
CA ALA A 34 16.21 -15.08 12.34
C ALA A 34 15.37 -16.28 11.88
N SER A 35 15.62 -17.47 12.44
CA SER A 35 14.83 -18.68 12.19
C SER A 35 13.37 -18.50 12.62
N LEU A 36 13.14 -17.96 13.83
CA LEU A 36 11.80 -17.69 14.36
C LEU A 36 10.98 -16.70 13.52
N LEU A 37 11.64 -15.71 12.90
CA LEU A 37 10.98 -14.71 12.04
C LEU A 37 10.93 -15.11 10.56
N GLY A 38 11.58 -16.21 10.17
CA GLY A 38 11.76 -16.58 8.77
C GLY A 38 12.56 -15.53 7.98
N LYS A 39 13.58 -14.91 8.60
CA LYS A 39 14.44 -13.88 8.00
C LYS A 39 15.89 -14.38 7.88
N ALA A 40 16.69 -13.69 7.07
CA ALA A 40 18.12 -13.99 7.01
C ALA A 40 18.82 -13.53 8.31
N PRO A 41 19.78 -14.30 8.86
CA PRO A 41 20.55 -13.90 10.05
C PRO A 41 21.22 -12.54 9.90
N GLN A 42 21.67 -12.21 8.69
CA GLN A 42 22.29 -10.93 8.37
C GLN A 42 21.31 -9.75 8.57
N THR A 43 20.04 -9.93 8.22
CA THR A 43 19.02 -8.89 8.41
C THR A 43 18.86 -8.56 9.89
N ILE A 44 18.77 -9.58 10.76
CA ILE A 44 18.68 -9.41 12.21
C ILE A 44 19.94 -8.75 12.77
N HIS A 45 21.12 -9.16 12.32
CA HIS A 45 22.38 -8.53 12.74
C HIS A 45 22.42 -7.03 12.39
N THR A 46 22.07 -6.67 11.15
CA THR A 46 22.06 -5.25 10.72
C THR A 46 21.00 -4.43 11.43
N GLU A 47 19.83 -5.02 11.70
CA GLU A 47 18.76 -4.37 12.44
C GLU A 47 19.19 -4.07 13.88
N ILE A 48 19.77 -5.07 14.57
CA ILE A 48 20.26 -4.90 15.94
C ILE A 48 21.35 -3.83 15.97
N LYS A 49 22.35 -3.92 15.09
CA LYS A 49 23.43 -2.93 15.00
C LYS A 49 22.91 -1.50 14.83
N ARG A 50 21.79 -1.30 14.10
CA ARG A 50 21.17 0.01 13.90
C ARG A 50 20.31 0.46 15.09
N GLY A 51 19.69 -0.48 15.80
CA GLY A 51 18.78 -0.23 16.92
C GLY A 51 19.43 -0.25 18.31
N THR A 52 20.72 -0.59 18.41
CA THR A 52 21.46 -0.57 19.68
C THR A 52 21.70 0.87 20.13
N ILE A 53 21.25 1.19 21.34
CA ILE A 53 21.45 2.47 22.00
C ILE A 53 22.30 2.30 23.26
N ARG A 54 23.09 3.32 23.60
CA ARG A 54 23.81 3.39 24.88
C ARG A 54 22.89 4.00 25.93
N GLN A 55 22.36 3.16 26.82
CA GLN A 55 21.54 3.59 27.94
C GLN A 55 22.40 3.83 29.18
N CYS A 56 22.20 4.96 29.85
CA CYS A 56 22.83 5.24 31.14
C CYS A 56 22.06 4.55 32.26
N LEU A 57 22.76 3.77 33.08
CA LEU A 57 22.21 3.05 34.24
C LEU A 57 22.44 3.82 35.56
N GLY A 58 23.06 4.99 35.48
CA GLY A 58 23.49 5.81 36.63
C GLY A 58 24.98 5.68 36.93
N LYS A 59 25.53 6.68 37.65
CA LYS A 59 26.95 6.75 38.08
C LYS A 59 27.99 6.51 36.96
N GLY A 60 27.74 7.03 35.76
CA GLY A 60 28.64 6.90 34.61
C GLY A 60 28.70 5.49 33.98
N ARG A 61 27.82 4.56 34.38
CA ARG A 61 27.73 3.23 33.79
C ARG A 61 26.80 3.23 32.59
N PHE A 62 27.29 2.74 31.46
CA PHE A 62 26.52 2.63 30.23
C PHE A 62 26.33 1.16 29.87
N LYS A 63 25.15 0.84 29.31
CA LYS A 63 24.87 -0.46 28.72
C LYS A 63 24.31 -0.28 27.32
N GLU A 64 24.81 -1.10 26.42
CA GLU A 64 24.27 -1.20 25.07
C GLU A 64 23.04 -2.10 25.09
N ILE A 65 21.89 -1.55 24.69
CA ILE A 65 20.61 -2.27 24.65
C ILE A 65 19.95 -2.00 23.32
N TYR A 66 19.42 -3.04 22.69
CA TYR A 66 18.57 -2.88 21.51
C TYR A 66 17.20 -2.34 21.93
N SER A 67 16.77 -1.24 21.31
CA SER A 67 15.43 -0.66 21.50
C SER A 67 14.64 -0.77 20.21
N ALA A 68 13.50 -1.47 20.25
CA ALA A 68 12.63 -1.62 19.08
C ALA A 68 12.04 -0.28 18.61
N ASP A 69 11.64 0.57 19.55
CA ASP A 69 11.04 1.87 19.24
C ASP A 69 12.06 2.82 18.59
N TYR A 70 13.29 2.85 19.09
CA TYR A 70 14.37 3.63 18.46
C TYR A 70 14.68 3.12 17.04
N ALA A 71 14.76 1.80 16.86
CA ALA A 71 15.01 1.20 15.56
C ALA A 71 13.89 1.53 14.55
N GLN A 72 12.63 1.52 15.00
CA GLN A 72 11.48 1.94 14.20
C GLN A 72 11.57 3.43 13.83
N GLN A 73 11.84 4.31 14.79
CA GLN A 73 11.97 5.74 14.56
C GLN A 73 13.11 6.06 13.57
N SER A 74 14.25 5.40 13.72
CA SER A 74 15.39 5.50 12.80
C SER A 74 15.01 5.03 11.39
N TYR A 75 14.30 3.90 11.27
CA TYR A 75 13.78 3.42 10.00
C TYR A 75 12.83 4.43 9.33
N GLU A 76 11.87 4.98 10.07
CA GLU A 76 10.92 5.97 9.56
C GLU A 76 11.60 7.26 9.12
N ASN A 77 12.56 7.75 9.91
CA ASN A 77 13.34 8.93 9.56
C ASN A 77 14.17 8.70 8.30
N ASN A 78 14.85 7.56 8.17
CA ASN A 78 15.57 7.22 6.94
C ASN A 78 14.62 7.03 5.76
N ARG A 79 13.43 6.48 6.00
CA ARG A 79 12.42 6.27 4.95
C ARG A 79 11.90 7.59 4.38
N LYS A 80 11.76 8.64 5.20
CA LYS A 80 11.43 10.01 4.74
C LYS A 80 12.46 10.55 3.74
N HIS A 81 13.74 10.19 3.92
CA HIS A 81 14.83 10.62 3.05
C HIS A 81 15.01 9.74 1.80
N SER A 82 14.40 8.55 1.76
CA SER A 82 14.46 7.62 0.63
C SER A 82 13.64 8.08 -0.59
N VAL A 83 12.89 9.18 -0.47
CA VAL A 83 12.02 9.71 -1.53
C VAL A 83 12.68 10.92 -2.18
N LYS A 84 12.52 11.06 -3.50
CA LYS A 84 12.98 12.25 -4.24
C LYS A 84 12.37 13.51 -3.64
N LYS A 85 13.22 14.45 -3.21
CA LYS A 85 12.79 15.79 -2.76
C LYS A 85 12.02 16.49 -3.87
N SER A 86 10.96 17.22 -3.53
CA SER A 86 10.21 17.99 -4.52
C SER A 86 11.10 19.06 -5.15
N SER A 87 11.06 19.20 -6.47
CA SER A 87 11.70 20.30 -7.21
C SER A 87 11.00 21.65 -7.06
N LEU A 88 10.03 21.76 -6.14
CA LEU A 88 9.26 22.97 -5.89
C LEU A 88 10.11 23.95 -5.08
N THR A 89 10.68 24.95 -5.74
CA THR A 89 11.38 26.08 -5.10
C THR A 89 10.38 27.15 -4.66
N LYS A 90 10.76 27.99 -3.69
CA LYS A 90 9.90 29.08 -3.16
C LYS A 90 9.45 30.04 -4.28
N LYS A 91 10.40 30.50 -5.10
CA LYS A 91 10.13 31.36 -6.27
C LYS A 91 9.15 30.74 -7.27
N LEU A 92 9.28 29.43 -7.51
CA LEU A 92 8.38 28.71 -8.42
C LEU A 92 6.98 28.57 -7.84
N LYS A 93 6.88 28.28 -6.54
CA LYS A 93 5.59 28.26 -5.82
C LYS A 93 4.88 29.60 -5.92
N GLU A 94 5.58 30.70 -5.65
CA GLU A 94 5.03 32.06 -5.75
C GLU A 94 4.59 32.39 -7.18
N LYS A 95 5.39 32.05 -8.20
CA LYS A 95 5.02 32.24 -9.61
C LYS A 95 3.74 31.48 -9.98
N ILE A 96 3.59 30.23 -9.55
CA ILE A 96 2.40 29.42 -9.80
C ILE A 96 1.18 30.00 -9.08
N LEU A 97 1.32 30.40 -7.82
CA LEU A 97 0.24 31.02 -7.04
C LEU A 97 -0.22 32.35 -7.64
N HIS A 98 0.72 33.17 -8.12
CA HIS A 98 0.40 34.43 -8.79
C HIS A 98 -0.49 34.22 -10.02
N TYR A 99 -0.15 33.24 -10.89
CA TYR A 99 -0.98 32.94 -12.05
C TYR A 99 -2.30 32.24 -11.71
N HIS A 100 -2.31 31.45 -10.64
CA HIS A 100 -3.55 30.84 -10.14
C HIS A 100 -4.55 31.91 -9.69
N ASN A 101 -4.08 32.94 -8.98
CA ASN A 101 -4.91 34.09 -8.58
C ASN A 101 -5.45 34.87 -9.79
N GLN A 102 -4.69 34.93 -10.88
CA GLN A 102 -5.10 35.48 -12.17
C GLN A 102 -6.02 34.56 -12.98
N LYS A 103 -6.47 33.44 -12.41
CA LYS A 103 -7.40 32.48 -13.02
C LYS A 103 -6.85 31.74 -14.24
N PHE A 104 -5.52 31.64 -14.37
CA PHE A 104 -4.90 30.79 -15.40
C PHE A 104 -5.03 29.30 -15.04
N SER A 105 -5.28 28.45 -16.04
CA SER A 105 -5.18 27.00 -15.88
C SER A 105 -3.72 26.54 -15.84
N PRO A 106 -3.40 25.38 -15.22
CA PRO A 106 -2.04 24.83 -15.23
C PRO A 106 -1.44 24.67 -16.64
N GLU A 107 -2.25 24.36 -17.65
CA GLU A 107 -1.83 24.30 -19.05
C GLU A 107 -1.39 25.68 -19.57
N MET A 108 -2.17 26.72 -19.29
CA MET A 108 -1.85 28.10 -19.70
C MET A 108 -0.60 28.62 -19.00
N MET A 109 -0.38 28.26 -17.74
CA MET A 109 0.84 28.64 -17.00
C MET A 109 2.11 28.12 -17.70
N VAL A 110 2.06 26.89 -18.21
CA VAL A 110 3.19 26.28 -18.92
C VAL A 110 3.33 26.86 -20.32
N MET A 111 2.24 26.87 -21.11
CA MET A 111 2.26 27.23 -22.53
C MET A 111 2.38 28.74 -22.77
N ALA A 112 1.63 29.57 -22.04
CA ALA A 112 1.57 31.01 -22.28
C ALA A 112 2.54 31.81 -21.39
N LYS A 113 2.87 31.31 -20.19
CA LYS A 113 3.72 32.03 -19.22
C LYS A 113 5.11 31.39 -19.02
N GLY A 114 5.41 30.31 -19.76
CA GLY A 114 6.74 29.68 -19.77
C GLY A 114 7.17 29.17 -18.40
N VAL A 115 6.26 28.58 -17.62
CA VAL A 115 6.66 27.87 -16.39
C VAL A 115 7.39 26.59 -16.78
N ASN A 116 8.69 26.50 -16.45
CA ASN A 116 9.55 25.36 -16.79
C ASN A 116 9.29 24.12 -15.91
N VAL A 117 8.05 23.64 -15.90
CA VAL A 117 7.58 22.47 -15.17
C VAL A 117 6.51 21.77 -16.01
N GLY A 118 6.56 20.45 -16.09
CA GLY A 118 5.50 19.70 -16.78
C GLY A 118 4.12 19.93 -16.14
N ILE A 119 3.08 20.05 -16.97
CA ILE A 119 1.68 20.30 -16.55
C ILE A 119 1.23 19.27 -15.50
N SER A 120 1.58 17.99 -15.71
CA SER A 120 1.29 16.88 -14.78
C SER A 120 1.88 17.10 -13.38
N THR A 121 3.06 17.69 -13.29
CA THR A 121 3.73 17.98 -12.02
C THR A 121 3.03 19.11 -11.27
N ILE A 122 2.51 20.13 -11.98
CA ILE A 122 1.71 21.20 -11.37
C ILE A 122 0.43 20.61 -10.77
N TYR A 123 -0.29 19.78 -11.53
CA TYR A 123 -1.46 19.06 -11.00
C TYR A 123 -1.12 18.17 -9.80
N TYR A 124 -0.01 17.43 -9.87
CA TYR A 124 0.48 16.62 -8.75
C TYR A 124 0.71 17.47 -7.49
N TRP A 125 1.31 18.66 -7.62
CA TRP A 125 1.52 19.56 -6.49
C TRP A 125 0.22 20.12 -5.92
N ILE A 126 -0.78 20.40 -6.75
CA ILE A 126 -2.11 20.85 -6.30
C ILE A 126 -2.84 19.70 -5.58
N HIS A 127 -2.91 18.50 -6.18
CA HIS A 127 -3.63 17.37 -5.57
C HIS A 127 -3.02 16.90 -4.24
N HIS A 128 -1.70 17.03 -4.08
CA HIS A 128 -1.01 16.71 -2.82
C HIS A 128 -0.86 17.92 -1.87
N GLY A 129 -1.53 19.04 -2.14
CA GLY A 129 -1.55 20.21 -1.26
C GLY A 129 -0.21 20.93 -1.09
N LYS A 130 0.80 20.66 -1.93
CA LYS A 130 2.14 21.26 -1.79
C LYS A 130 2.16 22.77 -2.04
N LEU A 131 1.20 23.23 -2.84
CA LEU A 131 1.00 24.65 -3.13
C LEU A 131 0.07 25.34 -2.13
N GLY A 132 -0.57 24.60 -1.21
CA GLY A 132 -1.66 25.13 -0.37
C GLY A 132 -2.99 25.27 -1.12
N LEU A 133 -3.06 24.74 -2.34
CA LEU A 133 -4.26 24.66 -3.16
C LEU A 133 -4.82 23.25 -3.12
N SER A 134 -6.14 23.14 -3.25
CA SER A 134 -6.88 21.90 -3.37
C SER A 134 -7.49 21.77 -4.76
N LYS A 135 -8.15 20.63 -5.02
CA LYS A 135 -8.91 20.43 -6.26
C LYS A 135 -10.04 21.46 -6.44
N GLN A 136 -10.59 21.98 -5.34
CA GLN A 136 -11.72 22.91 -5.35
C GLN A 136 -11.30 24.31 -5.83
N ASP A 137 -10.03 24.65 -5.63
CA ASP A 137 -9.49 25.96 -6.00
C ASP A 137 -9.14 26.06 -7.49
N LEU A 138 -9.17 24.94 -8.23
CA LEU A 138 -8.95 24.92 -9.67
C LEU A 138 -10.19 25.45 -10.39
N LEU A 139 -9.98 26.42 -11.28
CA LEU A 139 -11.04 26.92 -12.17
C LEU A 139 -11.57 25.81 -13.11
N TYR A 140 -10.65 24.99 -13.64
CA TYR A 140 -10.97 23.88 -14.53
C TYR A 140 -10.37 22.57 -13.98
N PRO A 141 -11.02 21.93 -13.00
CA PRO A 141 -10.51 20.69 -12.44
C PRO A 141 -10.69 19.55 -13.45
N ARG A 142 -9.62 18.79 -13.70
CA ARG A 142 -9.68 17.63 -14.58
C ARG A 142 -10.67 16.61 -14.01
N LYS A 143 -11.64 16.19 -14.82
CA LYS A 143 -12.57 15.12 -14.44
C LYS A 143 -11.74 13.85 -14.20
N GLY A 144 -12.00 13.19 -13.07
CA GLY A 144 -11.39 11.89 -12.78
C GLY A 144 -11.85 10.87 -13.80
N LYS A 145 -11.03 9.86 -14.07
CA LYS A 145 -11.49 8.69 -14.82
C LYS A 145 -12.61 8.01 -14.01
N SER A 146 -13.70 7.63 -14.67
CA SER A 146 -14.72 6.82 -14.02
C SER A 146 -14.09 5.51 -13.57
N VAL A 147 -14.30 5.15 -12.30
CA VAL A 147 -13.89 3.84 -11.79
C VAL A 147 -14.77 2.80 -12.47
N LYS A 148 -14.16 1.78 -13.06
CA LYS A 148 -14.91 0.65 -13.62
C LYS A 148 -15.75 0.04 -12.49
N LYS A 149 -17.05 -0.15 -12.74
CA LYS A 149 -17.92 -0.85 -11.78
C LYS A 149 -17.31 -2.22 -11.50
N GLN A 150 -16.94 -2.49 -10.26
CA GLN A 150 -16.53 -3.82 -9.84
C GLN A 150 -17.79 -4.69 -9.70
N ALA A 151 -17.64 -5.99 -9.94
CA ALA A 151 -18.70 -6.93 -9.61
C ALA A 151 -19.05 -6.78 -8.12
N SER A 152 -20.34 -6.72 -7.82
CA SER A 152 -20.80 -6.64 -6.44
C SER A 152 -20.27 -7.84 -5.65
N THR A 153 -19.84 -7.60 -4.41
CA THR A 153 -19.55 -8.69 -3.46
C THR A 153 -20.77 -9.58 -3.22
N ASN A 154 -21.97 -9.05 -3.48
CA ASN A 154 -23.24 -9.78 -3.44
C ASN A 154 -23.52 -10.48 -4.78
N PHE A 155 -22.49 -11.07 -5.39
CA PHE A 155 -22.72 -12.02 -6.47
C PHE A 155 -23.32 -13.27 -5.83
N LYS A 156 -24.59 -13.57 -6.14
CA LYS A 156 -25.21 -14.82 -5.68
C LYS A 156 -24.32 -15.98 -6.16
N PRO A 157 -23.91 -16.91 -5.29
CA PRO A 157 -23.17 -18.07 -5.73
C PRO A 157 -23.97 -18.77 -6.84
N ALA A 158 -23.27 -19.35 -7.82
CA ALA A 158 -23.93 -20.22 -8.77
C ALA A 158 -24.71 -21.28 -7.98
N GLY A 159 -25.96 -21.55 -8.37
CA GLY A 159 -26.80 -22.56 -7.72
C GLY A 159 -26.11 -23.92 -7.69
N GLN A 160 -26.64 -24.84 -6.89
CA GLN A 160 -26.12 -26.21 -6.88
C GLN A 160 -26.20 -26.81 -8.29
N SER A 161 -25.17 -27.57 -8.64
CA SER A 161 -25.13 -28.28 -9.93
C SER A 161 -26.29 -29.27 -9.99
N ILE A 162 -26.91 -29.41 -11.16
CA ILE A 162 -27.97 -30.41 -11.42
C ILE A 162 -27.50 -31.82 -11.06
N ALA A 163 -26.20 -32.10 -11.17
CA ALA A 163 -25.60 -33.39 -10.82
C ALA A 163 -25.70 -33.73 -9.31
N GLN A 164 -25.91 -32.75 -8.43
CA GLN A 164 -26.03 -32.97 -6.98
C GLN A 164 -27.47 -33.21 -6.50
N ARG A 165 -28.43 -33.37 -7.43
CA ARG A 165 -29.84 -33.56 -7.09
C ARG A 165 -30.13 -34.96 -6.51
N PRO A 166 -31.14 -35.10 -5.63
CA PRO A 166 -31.61 -36.39 -5.15
C PRO A 166 -32.08 -37.31 -6.29
N GLU A 167 -31.82 -38.61 -6.16
CA GLU A 167 -32.18 -39.61 -7.19
C GLU A 167 -33.69 -39.72 -7.42
N ALA A 168 -34.51 -39.44 -6.41
CA ALA A 168 -35.98 -39.41 -6.55
C ALA A 168 -36.46 -38.45 -7.64
N ILE A 169 -35.70 -37.37 -7.90
CA ILE A 169 -35.97 -36.40 -8.97
C ILE A 169 -35.63 -36.98 -10.34
N ASN A 170 -34.53 -37.73 -10.46
CA ASN A 170 -34.19 -38.47 -11.70
C ASN A 170 -35.28 -39.50 -12.04
N LEU A 171 -35.81 -40.18 -11.01
CA LEU A 171 -36.82 -41.22 -11.13
C LEU A 171 -38.25 -40.68 -11.32
N ARG A 172 -38.44 -39.35 -11.27
CA ARG A 172 -39.74 -38.67 -11.45
C ARG A 172 -40.85 -39.21 -10.55
N LEU A 173 -40.50 -39.56 -9.31
CA LEU A 173 -41.43 -40.15 -8.36
C LEU A 173 -42.42 -39.12 -7.77
N GLU A 174 -42.06 -37.83 -7.80
CA GLU A 174 -42.88 -36.74 -7.29
C GLU A 174 -43.33 -35.78 -8.40
N ASN A 175 -44.60 -35.37 -8.33
CA ASN A 175 -45.18 -34.39 -9.25
C ASN A 175 -44.63 -32.99 -8.92
N GLY A 176 -43.99 -32.33 -9.89
CA GLY A 176 -43.41 -30.98 -9.71
C GLY A 176 -41.99 -30.81 -10.25
N HIS A 177 -41.33 -31.90 -10.68
CA HIS A 177 -40.00 -31.87 -11.29
C HIS A 177 -40.09 -31.95 -12.81
N TYR A 178 -40.41 -30.82 -13.45
CA TYR A 178 -40.45 -30.70 -14.91
C TYR A 178 -39.18 -30.02 -15.41
N GLU A 179 -38.41 -30.72 -16.24
CA GLU A 179 -37.23 -30.16 -16.91
C GLU A 179 -37.54 -29.90 -18.37
N ILE A 180 -37.07 -28.76 -18.88
CA ILE A 180 -37.09 -28.42 -20.30
C ILE A 180 -35.65 -28.21 -20.71
N ASP A 181 -35.19 -28.98 -21.70
CA ASP A 181 -33.87 -28.77 -22.28
C ASP A 181 -33.81 -27.38 -22.93
N THR A 182 -32.88 -26.55 -22.47
CA THR A 182 -32.58 -25.28 -23.11
C THR A 182 -31.32 -25.46 -23.96
N VAL A 183 -31.49 -25.35 -25.28
CA VAL A 183 -30.36 -25.40 -26.21
C VAL A 183 -29.53 -24.12 -26.02
N LEU A 184 -28.33 -24.25 -25.44
CA LEU A 184 -27.35 -23.17 -25.42
C LEU A 184 -26.79 -22.99 -26.83
N LEU A 185 -27.35 -22.06 -27.59
CA LEU A 185 -26.75 -21.61 -28.84
C LEU A 185 -25.37 -21.01 -28.53
N THR A 186 -24.31 -21.68 -28.97
CA THR A 186 -22.96 -21.13 -28.93
C THR A 186 -22.95 -19.82 -29.72
N ARG A 187 -22.72 -18.70 -29.06
CA ARG A 187 -22.46 -17.43 -29.75
C ARG A 187 -21.18 -17.61 -30.58
N ALA A 188 -21.34 -17.86 -31.87
CA ALA A 188 -20.26 -17.70 -32.84
C ALA A 188 -19.78 -16.25 -32.73
N LYS A 189 -18.49 -16.06 -32.43
CA LYS A 189 -17.83 -14.77 -32.62
C LYS A 189 -17.77 -14.55 -34.12
N ASN A 190 -18.64 -13.68 -34.64
CA ASN A 190 -18.44 -13.12 -35.97
C ASN A 190 -17.13 -12.31 -35.90
N TYR A 191 -16.15 -12.74 -36.70
CA TYR A 191 -14.89 -12.04 -36.94
C TYR A 191 -15.14 -10.74 -37.72
#